data_AF-H1PTH8-F1
#
_entry.id   AF-H1PTH8-F1
#
_cell.length_a   1.000
_cell.length_b   1.000
_cell.length_c   1.000
_cell.angle_alpha   90.00
_cell.angle_beta   90.00
_cell.angle_gamma   90.00
#
_symmetry.space_group_name_H-M   'P 1'
#
loop_
_entity.id
_entity.type
_entity.pdbx_description
1 polymer ?
#
loop_
_entity_poly.entity_id
_entity_poly.type
_entity_poly.pdbx_seq_one_letter_code
_entity_poly.pdbx_strand_id
1 'polypeptide(L)'
;MKKLLIILSSLLLISCSNSNTGNPNTSNMSERDMQRERLVRLAIERQEKKEAAKKEELRQKALAEEAAMKQKEAELKEKAAIKEAEMRQKALEKEAAMKEKAEEAKRQEILRAQEAKEKAAANAAAKEQALKDQRLSREEIFREIIEINNELDGKNVSKERLAELQKRLAELEKLNK
;
A
#
# COMPACT_ATOMS: atom_id res chain seq x y z
N MET A 1 -36.91 -36.97 53.47
CA MET A 1 -38.23 -37.07 52.80
C MET A 1 -39.42 -37.08 53.76
N LYS A 2 -39.36 -37.71 54.95
CA LYS A 2 -40.47 -37.75 55.92
C LYS A 2 -40.96 -36.37 56.41
N LYS A 3 -40.06 -35.38 56.55
CA LYS A 3 -40.41 -34.01 57.00
C LYS A 3 -41.20 -33.18 55.97
N LEU A 4 -40.92 -33.37 54.68
CA LEU A 4 -41.65 -32.69 53.58
C LEU A 4 -43.09 -33.24 53.43
N LEU A 5 -43.26 -34.55 53.60
CA LEU A 5 -44.58 -35.21 53.59
C LEU A 5 -45.48 -34.75 54.74
N ILE A 6 -44.92 -34.56 55.95
CA ILE A 6 -45.68 -34.06 57.11
C ILE A 6 -46.17 -32.63 56.86
N ILE A 7 -45.34 -31.76 56.30
CA ILE A 7 -45.69 -30.35 55.99
C ILE A 7 -46.77 -30.27 54.89
N LEU A 8 -46.67 -31.12 53.86
CA LEU A 8 -47.71 -31.19 52.82
C LEU A 8 -49.04 -31.75 53.36
N SER A 9 -49.00 -32.73 54.27
CA SER A 9 -50.22 -33.25 54.90
C SER A 9 -50.87 -32.27 55.87
N SER A 10 -50.09 -31.43 56.57
CA SER A 10 -50.65 -30.40 57.46
C SER A 10 -51.19 -29.20 56.68
N LEU A 11 -50.62 -28.83 55.52
CA LEU A 11 -51.23 -27.83 54.64
C LEU A 11 -52.57 -28.30 54.05
N LEU A 12 -52.68 -29.59 53.68
CA LEU A 12 -53.92 -30.13 53.11
C LEU A 12 -55.08 -30.16 54.12
N LEU A 13 -54.79 -30.42 55.41
CA LEU A 13 -55.80 -30.42 56.48
C LEU A 13 -56.29 -29.02 56.86
N ILE A 14 -55.48 -27.98 56.67
CA ILE A 14 -55.87 -26.57 56.86
C ILE A 14 -56.83 -26.14 55.73
N SER A 15 -56.65 -26.63 54.50
CA SER A 15 -57.53 -26.32 53.37
C SER A 15 -58.91 -27.00 53.41
N CYS A 16 -59.11 -28.02 54.25
CA CYS A 16 -60.39 -28.73 54.38
C CYS A 16 -61.23 -28.32 55.61
N SER A 17 -60.77 -27.40 56.46
CA SER A 17 -61.46 -27.02 57.71
C SER A 17 -62.13 -25.64 57.69
N ASN A 18 -62.39 -25.04 56.52
CA ASN A 18 -63.23 -23.84 56.45
C ASN A 18 -64.49 -24.09 55.61
N SER A 19 -65.22 -25.14 55.96
CA SER A 19 -66.62 -25.31 55.59
C SER A 19 -67.50 -24.65 56.64
N ASN A 20 -67.35 -23.32 56.84
CA ASN A 20 -68.41 -22.57 57.52
C ASN A 20 -69.54 -22.37 56.49
N THR A 21 -70.50 -23.29 56.54
CA THR A 21 -71.84 -23.15 56.00
C THR A 21 -72.46 -21.88 56.56
N GLY A 22 -72.26 -20.78 55.86
CA GLY A 22 -72.69 -19.45 56.25
C GLY A 22 -73.12 -18.66 55.03
N ASN A 23 -74.36 -18.91 54.61
CA ASN A 23 -75.22 -17.99 53.86
C ASN A 23 -74.82 -17.70 52.39
N PRO A 24 -75.67 -18.07 51.39
CA PRO A 24 -75.62 -17.44 50.08
C PRO A 24 -76.27 -16.05 50.19
N ASN A 25 -75.71 -15.19 51.04
CA ASN A 25 -76.02 -13.77 50.98
C ASN A 25 -75.26 -13.24 49.76
N THR A 26 -75.98 -13.11 48.66
CA THR A 26 -75.81 -11.97 47.75
C THR A 26 -75.98 -10.71 48.59
N SER A 27 -74.95 -10.35 49.35
CA SER A 27 -74.95 -9.17 50.20
C SER A 27 -74.95 -7.97 49.28
N ASN A 28 -76.04 -7.20 49.32
CA ASN A 28 -76.01 -5.79 48.96
C ASN A 28 -74.83 -5.16 49.71
N MET A 29 -73.72 -4.94 49.00
CA MET A 29 -72.58 -4.20 49.52
C MET A 29 -73.11 -2.82 49.97
N SER A 30 -72.76 -2.40 51.19
CA SER A 30 -73.01 -1.03 51.62
C SER A 30 -72.39 -0.07 50.61
N GLU A 31 -73.05 1.06 50.31
CA GLU A 31 -72.50 2.07 49.40
C GLU A 31 -71.06 2.47 49.76
N ARG A 32 -70.74 2.47 51.07
CA ARG A 32 -69.39 2.75 51.58
C ARG A 32 -68.39 1.67 51.15
N ASP A 33 -68.78 0.40 51.13
CA ASP A 33 -67.89 -0.70 50.73
C ASP A 33 -67.71 -0.74 49.21
N MET A 34 -68.76 -0.44 48.44
CA MET A 34 -68.63 -0.25 46.98
C MET A 34 -67.71 0.93 46.63
N GLN A 35 -67.79 2.04 47.36
CA GLN A 35 -66.90 3.19 47.17
C GLN A 35 -65.45 2.84 47.49
N ARG A 36 -65.20 2.09 48.57
CA ARG A 36 -63.86 1.61 48.92
C ARG A 36 -63.29 0.70 47.84
N GLU A 37 -64.08 -0.24 47.32
CA GLU A 37 -63.64 -1.14 46.27
C GLU A 37 -63.33 -0.39 44.96
N ARG A 38 -64.14 0.61 44.59
CA ARG A 38 -63.87 1.49 43.44
C ARG A 38 -62.57 2.26 43.61
N LEU A 39 -62.29 2.80 44.79
CA LEU A 39 -61.05 3.52 45.07
C LEU A 39 -59.82 2.61 45.00
N VAL A 40 -59.92 1.38 45.52
CA VAL A 40 -58.84 0.37 45.43
C VAL A 40 -58.58 -0.01 43.97
N ARG A 41 -59.63 -0.27 43.18
CA ARG A 41 -59.48 -0.57 41.74
C ARG A 41 -58.83 0.59 40.98
N LEU A 42 -59.23 1.82 41.25
CA LEU A 42 -58.61 3.02 40.63
C LEU A 42 -57.15 3.19 41.02
N ALA A 43 -56.77 2.85 42.26
CA ALA A 43 -55.38 2.88 42.71
C ALA A 43 -54.53 1.83 42.00
N ILE A 44 -55.05 0.61 41.85
CA ILE A 44 -54.40 -0.50 41.12
C ILE A 44 -54.24 -0.10 39.64
N GLU A 45 -55.31 0.36 38.99
CA GLU A 45 -55.26 0.76 37.58
C GLU A 45 -54.26 1.89 37.33
N ARG A 46 -54.16 2.86 38.25
CA ARG A 46 -53.14 3.92 38.20
C ARG A 46 -51.73 3.38 38.40
N GLN A 47 -51.55 2.37 39.23
CA GLN A 47 -50.25 1.73 39.46
C GLN A 47 -49.83 0.90 38.24
N GLU A 48 -50.73 0.09 37.68
CA GLU A 48 -50.50 -0.69 36.46
C GLU A 48 -50.15 0.21 35.26
N LYS A 49 -50.85 1.35 35.10
CA LYS A 49 -50.52 2.34 34.06
C LYS A 49 -49.13 2.95 34.23
N LYS A 50 -48.70 3.21 35.47
CA LYS A 50 -47.34 3.73 35.76
C LYS A 50 -46.27 2.67 35.52
N GLU A 51 -46.52 1.42 35.87
CA GLU A 51 -45.60 0.30 35.62
C GLU A 51 -45.50 -0.01 34.13
N ALA A 52 -46.61 0.03 33.40
CA ALA A 52 -46.63 -0.10 31.94
C ALA A 52 -45.84 1.03 31.26
N ALA A 53 -46.02 2.29 31.69
CA ALA A 53 -45.27 3.43 31.16
C ALA A 53 -43.75 3.30 31.42
N LYS A 54 -43.34 2.89 32.63
CA LYS A 54 -41.93 2.63 32.95
C LYS A 54 -41.34 1.49 32.11
N LYS A 55 -42.11 0.42 31.87
CA LYS A 55 -41.68 -0.70 31.05
C LYS A 55 -41.49 -0.30 29.58
N GLU A 56 -42.36 0.57 29.07
CA GLU A 56 -42.25 1.10 27.71
C GLU A 56 -41.06 2.06 27.56
N GLU A 57 -40.82 2.93 28.55
CA GLU A 57 -39.63 3.80 28.59
C GLU A 57 -38.33 2.99 28.59
N LEU A 58 -38.25 1.92 29.38
CA LEU A 58 -37.09 1.03 29.40
C LEU A 58 -36.88 0.32 28.06
N ARG A 59 -37.96 -0.08 27.36
CA ARG A 59 -37.87 -0.67 26.02
C ARG A 59 -37.36 0.33 24.99
N GLN A 60 -37.87 1.56 24.99
CA GLN A 60 -37.41 2.60 24.08
C GLN A 60 -35.93 2.94 24.34
N LYS A 61 -35.53 3.00 25.61
CA LYS A 61 -34.13 3.23 25.97
C LYS A 61 -33.22 2.08 25.51
N ALA A 62 -33.64 0.83 25.67
CA ALA A 62 -32.89 -0.33 25.18
C ALA A 62 -32.75 -0.33 23.64
N LEU A 63 -33.82 0.01 22.92
CA LEU A 63 -33.78 0.12 21.45
C LEU A 63 -32.86 1.25 20.98
N ALA A 64 -32.88 2.40 21.66
CA ALA A 64 -32.00 3.52 21.36
C ALA A 64 -30.52 3.18 21.64
N GLU A 65 -30.24 2.46 22.73
CA GLU A 65 -28.89 2.00 23.07
C GLU A 65 -28.38 0.95 22.08
N GLU A 66 -29.21 -0.01 21.67
CA GLU A 66 -28.86 -0.99 20.64
C GLU A 66 -28.58 -0.33 19.29
N ALA A 67 -29.40 0.66 18.89
CA ALA A 67 -29.19 1.42 17.67
C ALA A 67 -27.88 2.23 17.71
N ALA A 68 -27.58 2.88 18.85
CA ALA A 68 -26.34 3.63 19.04
C ALA A 68 -25.10 2.71 19.00
N MET A 69 -25.20 1.51 19.58
CA MET A 69 -24.12 0.52 19.53
C MET A 69 -23.89 0.02 18.11
N LYS A 70 -24.95 -0.28 17.34
CA LYS A 70 -24.83 -0.68 15.92
C LYS A 70 -24.21 0.41 15.06
N GLN A 71 -24.57 1.68 15.29
CA GLN A 71 -23.95 2.81 14.57
C GLN A 71 -22.46 2.93 14.89
N LYS A 72 -22.08 2.85 16.17
CA LYS A 72 -20.67 2.87 16.58
C LYS A 72 -19.87 1.71 16.00
N GLU A 73 -20.45 0.51 15.98
CA GLU A 73 -19.80 -0.67 15.37
C GLU A 73 -19.59 -0.48 13.86
N ALA A 74 -20.61 0.04 13.16
CA ALA A 74 -20.50 0.34 11.74
C ALA A 74 -19.42 1.39 11.45
N GLU A 75 -19.37 2.48 12.23
CA GLU A 75 -18.36 3.53 12.09
C GLU A 75 -16.94 3.01 12.32
N LEU A 76 -16.75 2.12 13.32
CA LEU A 76 -15.45 1.49 13.57
C LEU A 76 -15.04 0.56 12.43
N LYS A 77 -15.98 -0.21 11.85
CA LYS A 77 -15.71 -1.06 10.69
C LYS A 77 -15.34 -0.24 9.45
N GLU A 78 -16.04 0.85 9.21
CA GLU A 78 -15.75 1.75 8.09
C GLU A 78 -14.36 2.40 8.25
N LYS A 79 -14.04 2.92 9.44
CA LYS A 79 -12.71 3.46 9.74
C LYS A 79 -11.60 2.42 9.60
N ALA A 80 -11.85 1.17 9.99
CA ALA A 80 -10.89 0.08 9.81
C ALA A 80 -10.68 -0.25 8.32
N ALA A 81 -11.75 -0.33 7.54
CA ALA A 81 -11.69 -0.58 6.10
C ALA A 81 -10.95 0.54 5.34
N ILE A 82 -11.20 1.80 5.70
CA ILE A 82 -10.50 2.95 5.11
C ILE A 82 -9.00 2.88 5.42
N LYS A 83 -8.62 2.63 6.68
CA LYS A 83 -7.21 2.50 7.06
C LYS A 83 -6.52 1.34 6.35
N GLU A 84 -7.21 0.21 6.21
CA GLU A 84 -6.67 -0.93 5.47
C GLU A 84 -6.47 -0.61 3.99
N ALA A 85 -7.45 0.05 3.36
CA ALA A 85 -7.34 0.49 1.97
C ALA A 85 -6.19 1.48 1.77
N GLU A 86 -6.02 2.46 2.67
CA GLU A 86 -4.94 3.44 2.62
C GLU A 86 -3.55 2.77 2.75
N MET A 87 -3.41 1.80 3.67
CA MET A 87 -2.17 1.05 3.84
C MET A 87 -1.84 0.20 2.61
N ARG A 88 -2.84 -0.44 2.00
CA ARG A 88 -2.68 -1.19 0.75
C ARG A 88 -2.27 -0.26 -0.40
N GLN A 89 -2.91 0.90 -0.53
CA GLN A 89 -2.55 1.87 -1.57
C GLN A 89 -1.11 2.36 -1.40
N LYS A 90 -0.70 2.74 -0.17
CA LYS A 90 0.68 3.14 0.13
C LYS A 90 1.70 2.04 -0.17
N ALA A 91 1.35 0.77 0.04
CA ALA A 91 2.22 -0.35 -0.31
C ALA A 91 2.40 -0.48 -1.83
N LEU A 92 1.31 -0.39 -2.59
CA LEU A 92 1.34 -0.45 -4.05
C LEU A 92 2.12 0.72 -4.66
N GLU A 93 1.94 1.94 -4.14
CA GLU A 93 2.69 3.12 -4.58
C GLU A 93 4.20 2.96 -4.33
N LYS A 94 4.59 2.42 -3.17
CA LYS A 94 6.01 2.13 -2.87
C LYS A 94 6.59 1.06 -3.79
N GLU A 95 5.82 0.00 -4.06
CA GLU A 95 6.26 -1.06 -4.97
C GLU A 95 6.42 -0.53 -6.41
N ALA A 96 5.45 0.26 -6.90
CA ALA A 96 5.51 0.90 -8.21
C ALA A 96 6.71 1.84 -8.33
N ALA A 97 6.94 2.70 -7.33
CA ALA A 97 8.08 3.61 -7.32
C ALA A 97 9.44 2.87 -7.28
N MET A 98 9.53 1.73 -6.60
CA MET A 98 10.75 0.91 -6.63
C MET A 98 10.96 0.24 -7.99
N LYS A 99 9.90 -0.27 -8.62
CA LYS A 99 9.97 -0.85 -9.97
C LYS A 99 10.40 0.20 -11.01
N GLU A 100 9.82 1.40 -10.96
CA GLU A 100 10.17 2.50 -11.85
C GLU A 100 11.63 2.91 -11.70
N LYS A 101 12.12 3.09 -10.46
CA LYS A 101 13.54 3.40 -10.21
C LYS A 101 14.48 2.31 -10.70
N ALA A 102 14.11 1.04 -10.54
CA ALA A 102 14.92 -0.08 -11.02
C ALA A 102 14.96 -0.13 -12.56
N GLU A 103 13.85 0.18 -13.23
CA GLU A 103 13.79 0.25 -14.68
C GLU A 103 14.58 1.45 -15.22
N GLU A 104 14.48 2.61 -14.58
CA GLU A 104 15.25 3.80 -14.93
C GLU A 104 16.77 3.56 -14.79
N ALA A 105 17.21 2.90 -13.71
CA ALA A 105 18.60 2.52 -13.53
C ALA A 105 19.11 1.61 -14.66
N LYS A 106 18.30 0.61 -15.08
CA LYS A 106 18.62 -0.25 -16.22
C LYS A 106 18.72 0.52 -17.53
N ARG A 107 17.79 1.46 -17.76
CA ARG A 107 17.82 2.33 -18.96
C ARG A 107 19.08 3.19 -18.99
N GLN A 108 19.46 3.79 -17.86
CA GLN A 108 20.71 4.56 -17.76
C GLN A 108 21.95 3.70 -17.98
N GLU A 109 21.99 2.47 -17.46
CA GLU A 109 23.11 1.56 -17.67
C GLU A 109 23.26 1.19 -19.15
N ILE A 110 22.16 0.89 -19.83
CA ILE A 110 22.15 0.61 -21.28
C ILE A 110 22.67 1.82 -22.07
N LEU A 111 22.21 3.02 -21.72
CA LEU A 111 22.64 4.25 -22.39
C LEU A 111 24.14 4.49 -22.22
N ARG A 112 24.67 4.37 -20.99
CA ARG A 112 26.13 4.47 -20.74
C ARG A 112 26.92 3.41 -21.48
N ALA A 113 26.40 2.18 -21.58
CA ALA A 113 27.05 1.10 -22.33
C ALA A 113 27.06 1.39 -23.85
N GLN A 114 25.99 2.00 -24.38
CA GLN A 114 25.93 2.45 -25.78
C GLN A 114 26.91 3.59 -26.04
N GLU A 115 26.93 4.62 -25.19
CA GLU A 115 27.88 5.74 -25.28
C GLU A 115 29.33 5.26 -25.24
N ALA A 116 29.65 4.31 -24.34
CA ALA A 116 30.98 3.72 -24.25
C ALA A 116 31.37 2.95 -25.52
N LYS A 117 30.41 2.20 -26.10
CA LYS A 117 30.61 1.49 -27.37
C LYS A 117 30.84 2.46 -28.53
N GLU A 118 30.04 3.52 -28.63
CA GLU A 118 30.17 4.52 -29.69
C GLU A 118 31.51 5.26 -29.58
N LYS A 119 31.90 5.66 -28.36
CA LYS A 119 33.21 6.28 -28.12
C LYS A 119 34.37 5.35 -28.47
N ALA A 120 34.26 4.06 -28.15
CA ALA A 120 35.26 3.08 -28.53
C ALA A 120 35.36 2.90 -30.06
N ALA A 121 34.21 2.85 -30.75
CA ALA A 121 34.17 2.77 -32.21
C ALA A 121 34.76 4.04 -32.87
N ALA A 122 34.41 5.22 -32.39
CA ALA A 122 34.95 6.49 -32.87
C ALA A 122 36.48 6.58 -32.67
N ASN A 123 36.97 6.15 -31.50
CA ASN A 123 38.41 6.09 -31.24
C ASN A 123 39.14 5.07 -32.13
N ALA A 124 38.53 3.93 -32.41
CA ALA A 124 39.09 2.94 -33.33
C ALA A 124 39.17 3.50 -34.76
N ALA A 125 38.09 4.14 -35.23
CA ALA A 125 38.05 4.80 -36.53
C ALA A 125 39.10 5.93 -36.64
N ALA A 126 39.25 6.75 -35.60
CA ALA A 126 40.27 7.81 -35.57
C ALA A 126 41.70 7.24 -35.62
N LYS A 127 41.98 6.14 -34.91
CA LYS A 127 43.27 5.44 -34.98
C LYS A 127 43.52 4.85 -36.36
N GLU A 128 42.50 4.25 -36.97
CA GLU A 128 42.62 3.71 -38.33
C GLU A 128 42.89 4.81 -39.35
N GLN A 129 42.21 5.95 -39.25
CA GLN A 129 42.46 7.10 -40.12
C GLN A 129 43.87 7.65 -39.94
N ALA A 130 44.32 7.83 -38.70
CA ALA A 130 45.69 8.29 -38.42
C ALA A 130 46.76 7.35 -39.01
N LEU A 131 46.53 6.03 -38.98
CA LEU A 131 47.42 5.05 -39.62
C LEU A 131 47.40 5.15 -41.15
N LYS A 132 46.23 5.42 -41.76
CA LYS A 132 46.14 5.65 -43.21
C LYS A 132 46.88 6.92 -43.62
N ASP A 133 46.69 8.01 -42.88
CA ASP A 133 47.37 9.28 -43.14
C ASP A 133 48.89 9.13 -42.97
N GLN A 134 49.34 8.39 -41.95
CA GLN A 134 50.76 8.07 -41.77
C GLN A 134 51.33 7.24 -42.94
N ARG A 135 50.57 6.27 -43.47
CA ARG A 135 50.99 5.48 -44.65
C ARG A 135 51.13 6.35 -45.89
N LEU A 136 50.16 7.22 -46.15
CA LEU A 136 50.21 8.16 -47.28
C LEU A 136 51.42 9.08 -47.19
N SER A 137 51.67 9.66 -46.00
CA SER A 137 52.86 10.51 -45.78
C SER A 137 54.17 9.75 -46.01
N ARG A 138 54.25 8.48 -45.60
CA ARG A 138 55.42 7.63 -45.89
C ARG A 138 55.61 7.39 -47.37
N GLU A 139 54.53 7.08 -48.10
CA GLU A 139 54.58 6.85 -49.56
C GLU A 139 55.00 8.12 -50.32
N GLU A 140 54.55 9.30 -49.87
CA GLU A 140 54.99 10.59 -50.42
C GLU A 140 56.50 10.81 -50.23
N ILE A 141 57.02 10.61 -49.00
CA ILE A 141 58.46 10.75 -48.73
C ILE A 141 59.27 9.72 -49.54
N PHE A 142 58.78 8.49 -49.69
CA PHE A 142 59.43 7.49 -50.53
C PHE A 142 59.51 7.92 -52.00
N ARG A 143 58.43 8.49 -52.55
CA ARG A 143 58.44 9.02 -53.92
C ARG A 143 59.45 10.15 -54.08
N GLU A 144 59.46 11.12 -53.16
CA GLU A 144 60.42 12.24 -53.18
C GLU A 144 61.87 11.75 -53.08
N ILE A 145 62.16 10.73 -52.25
CA ILE A 145 63.50 10.12 -52.17
C ILE A 145 63.90 9.50 -53.51
N ILE A 146 63.00 8.77 -54.17
CA ILE A 146 63.27 8.15 -55.48
C ILE A 146 63.51 9.23 -56.55
N GLU A 147 62.69 10.27 -56.58
CA GLU A 147 62.84 11.41 -57.52
C GLU A 147 64.20 12.08 -57.33
N ILE A 148 64.55 12.46 -56.10
CA ILE A 148 65.85 13.05 -55.79
C ILE A 148 66.97 12.10 -56.22
N ASN A 149 66.89 10.82 -55.84
CA ASN A 149 67.96 9.86 -56.13
C ASN A 149 68.17 9.63 -57.64
N ASN A 150 67.08 9.62 -58.42
CA ASN A 150 67.16 9.55 -59.90
C ASN A 150 67.80 10.82 -60.50
N GLU A 151 67.61 12.00 -59.89
CA GLU A 151 68.32 13.22 -60.29
C GLU A 151 69.82 13.18 -59.96
N LEU A 152 70.20 12.46 -58.89
CA LEU A 152 71.60 12.27 -58.48
C LEU A 152 72.37 11.30 -59.40
N ASP A 153 71.67 10.34 -60.01
CA ASP A 153 72.27 9.27 -60.79
C ASP A 153 72.96 9.83 -62.05
N GLY A 154 74.31 9.79 -62.07
CA GLY A 154 75.14 10.22 -63.19
C GLY A 154 75.57 11.70 -63.24
N LYS A 155 75.35 12.51 -62.19
CA LYS A 155 75.78 13.94 -62.14
C LYS A 155 76.65 14.27 -60.91
N ASN A 156 77.55 15.24 -61.05
CA ASN A 156 78.27 15.85 -59.90
C ASN A 156 77.27 16.70 -59.09
N VAL A 157 76.76 16.16 -57.98
CA VAL A 157 75.66 16.81 -57.25
C VAL A 157 76.13 17.82 -56.21
N SER A 158 75.37 18.90 -56.04
CA SER A 158 75.57 19.88 -54.98
C SER A 158 75.35 19.27 -53.59
N LYS A 159 76.13 19.75 -52.60
CA LYS A 159 75.99 19.34 -51.19
C LYS A 159 74.57 19.56 -50.64
N GLU A 160 73.85 20.54 -51.18
CA GLU A 160 72.47 20.85 -50.80
C GLU A 160 71.50 19.71 -51.13
N ARG A 161 71.63 19.07 -52.30
CA ARG A 161 70.74 17.97 -52.70
C ARG A 161 71.02 16.68 -51.92
N LEU A 162 72.28 16.45 -51.57
CA LEU A 162 72.69 15.38 -50.67
C LEU A 162 72.13 15.58 -49.25
N ALA A 163 72.15 16.82 -48.74
CA ALA A 163 71.57 17.16 -47.44
C ALA A 163 70.04 16.99 -47.41
N GLU A 164 69.36 17.30 -48.53
CA GLU A 164 67.92 17.10 -48.66
C GLU A 164 67.52 15.63 -48.69
N LEU A 165 68.27 14.77 -49.40
CA LEU A 165 68.09 13.31 -49.36
C LEU A 165 68.24 12.76 -47.94
N GLN A 166 69.30 13.18 -47.23
CA GLN A 166 69.53 12.78 -45.83
C GLN A 166 68.39 13.24 -44.90
N LYS A 167 67.85 14.44 -45.12
CA LYS A 167 66.73 14.96 -44.34
C LYS A 167 65.46 14.12 -44.56
N ARG A 168 65.11 13.81 -45.81
CA ARG A 168 63.94 12.99 -46.15
C ARG A 168 64.07 11.54 -45.65
N LEU A 169 65.26 10.96 -45.69
CA LEU A 169 65.55 9.65 -45.08
C LEU A 169 65.34 9.66 -43.55
N ALA A 170 65.80 10.71 -42.87
CA ALA A 170 65.59 10.85 -41.43
C ALA A 170 64.11 11.07 -41.05
N GLU A 171 63.34 11.77 -41.90
CA GLU A 171 61.88 11.91 -41.74
C GLU A 171 61.17 10.56 -41.92
N LEU A 172 61.60 9.77 -42.91
CA LEU A 172 61.08 8.42 -43.13
C LEU A 172 61.37 7.47 -41.95
N GLU A 173 62.59 7.51 -41.40
CA GLU A 173 62.96 6.72 -40.23
C GLU A 173 62.11 7.06 -39.00
N LYS A 174 61.78 8.35 -38.81
CA LYS A 174 60.90 8.80 -37.72
C LYS A 174 59.48 8.29 -37.87
N LEU A 175 58.95 8.24 -39.10
CA LEU A 175 57.61 7.73 -39.39
C LEU A 175 57.51 6.20 -39.34
N ASN A 176 58.63 5.49 -39.25
CA ASN A 176 58.72 4.03 -39.25
C ASN A 176 58.95 3.44 -37.84
N LYS A 177 59.15 4.29 -36.83
CA LYS A 177 59.20 3.94 -35.40
C LYS A 177 57.81 4.02 -34.76
#